data_AF-A0AAW1D7G2-F1
#
_entry.id   AF-A0AAW1D7G2-F1
#
_cell.length_a   1.000
_cell.length_b   1.000
_cell.length_c   1.000
_cell.angle_alpha   90.00
_cell.angle_beta   90.00
_cell.angle_gamma   90.00
#
_symmetry.space_group_name_H-M   'P 1'
#
loop_
_entity.id
_entity.type
_entity.pdbx_description
1 polymer ?
#
loop_
_entity_poly.entity_id
_entity_poly.type
_entity_poly.pdbx_seq_one_letter_code
_entity_poly.pdbx_strand_id
1 'polypeptide(L)'
;MGCSTLWKPSDTALLSNYKIFKIMTEAGVPPGVVNFVPADGPVFGDTITSSPHLAGINFTGSVPTFNRLWTQVGKNIDRYKNYPRLIGECGGKNYHFVHPSANIETVITATIRSAFEFCGQKCSACSRMYVPESLWPKIKEGLLELRKKLKIGDVQEFDSFSSAVIDDKAFKRISSYIDHAKSSSNLKVIGGGKYDDKKGYFVEPTIVESKDPKDKIMTEEIFGPVVSIYAYPDNKLEDALKLVDKSTPYALTGAIFAEDPSFCVSALSKLKYTAGNFYINDKSTGSVVAQQPFGGSRMSGTNDKAGGPHYILRWASPQSIKETFVPLKEWSYPYMTK
;
A
#
# COMPACT_ATOMS: atom_id res chain seq x y z
N MET A 1 -4.79 13.24 -19.63
CA MET A 1 -4.76 14.68 -19.27
C MET A 1 -3.83 15.53 -20.15
N GLY A 2 -3.34 15.01 -21.31
CA GLY A 2 -2.52 15.79 -22.23
C GLY A 2 -1.01 15.78 -21.96
N CYS A 3 -0.53 14.95 -21.02
CA CYS A 3 0.91 14.80 -20.74
C CYS A 3 1.55 13.73 -21.64
N SER A 4 2.83 13.89 -21.98
CA SER A 4 3.70 12.79 -22.39
C SER A 4 4.38 12.15 -21.18
N THR A 5 4.90 10.93 -21.31
CA THR A 5 5.43 10.16 -20.18
C THR A 5 6.64 9.32 -20.57
N LEU A 6 7.67 9.35 -19.72
CA LEU A 6 8.72 8.34 -19.67
C LEU A 6 8.31 7.28 -18.65
N TRP A 7 8.05 6.05 -19.12
CA TRP A 7 7.61 4.96 -18.28
C TRP A 7 8.76 3.97 -18.05
N LYS A 8 9.32 4.00 -16.85
CA LYS A 8 10.20 2.95 -16.34
C LYS A 8 9.36 1.86 -15.64
N PRO A 9 9.11 0.69 -16.25
CA PRO A 9 8.45 -0.42 -15.59
C PRO A 9 9.32 -1.04 -14.48
N SER A 10 8.75 -1.92 -13.68
CA SER A 10 9.53 -2.83 -12.83
C SER A 10 10.16 -3.94 -13.68
N ASP A 11 11.41 -4.29 -13.39
CA ASP A 11 12.15 -5.34 -14.10
C ASP A 11 11.42 -6.69 -14.00
N THR A 12 10.90 -7.00 -12.82
CA THR A 12 10.15 -8.23 -12.53
C THR A 12 8.71 -8.26 -13.06
N ALA A 13 8.27 -7.17 -13.71
CA ALA A 13 6.97 -7.09 -14.38
C ALA A 13 7.11 -6.62 -15.84
N LEU A 14 8.29 -6.81 -16.43
CA LEU A 14 8.60 -6.25 -17.75
C LEU A 14 7.69 -6.82 -18.84
N LEU A 15 7.44 -8.13 -18.83
CA LEU A 15 6.63 -8.82 -19.83
C LEU A 15 5.19 -8.27 -19.89
N SER A 16 4.50 -8.21 -18.74
CA SER A 16 3.12 -7.74 -18.68
C SER A 16 3.02 -6.25 -19.05
N ASN A 17 3.93 -5.42 -18.54
CA ASN A 17 3.95 -3.99 -18.86
C ASN A 17 4.25 -3.72 -20.33
N TYR A 18 5.13 -4.50 -20.96
CA TYR A 18 5.40 -4.38 -22.39
C TYR A 18 4.19 -4.79 -23.24
N LYS A 19 3.41 -5.79 -22.81
CA LYS A 19 2.13 -6.12 -23.46
C LYS A 19 1.12 -4.97 -23.35
N ILE A 20 1.01 -4.33 -22.19
CA ILE A 20 0.16 -3.13 -22.03
C ILE A 20 0.63 -1.98 -22.93
N PHE A 21 1.94 -1.75 -23.02
CA PHE A 21 2.49 -0.76 -23.94
C PHE A 21 2.11 -1.04 -25.40
N LYS A 22 2.20 -2.30 -25.86
CA LYS A 22 1.76 -2.68 -27.21
C LYS A 22 0.27 -2.45 -27.42
N ILE A 23 -0.57 -2.82 -26.45
CA ILE A 23 -2.02 -2.58 -26.51
C ILE A 23 -2.31 -1.07 -26.66
N MET A 24 -1.58 -0.20 -25.94
CA MET A 24 -1.71 1.25 -26.09
C MET A 24 -1.36 1.72 -27.52
N THR A 25 -0.28 1.18 -28.09
CA THR A 25 0.11 1.50 -29.48
C THR A 25 -0.94 1.02 -30.48
N GLU A 26 -1.44 -0.20 -30.35
CA GLU A 26 -2.48 -0.78 -31.20
C GLU A 26 -3.81 -0.02 -31.07
N ALA A 27 -4.12 0.51 -29.88
CA ALA A 27 -5.28 1.37 -29.63
C ALA A 27 -5.12 2.81 -30.18
N GLY A 28 -3.97 3.15 -30.78
CA GLY A 28 -3.73 4.43 -31.44
C GLY A 28 -3.10 5.52 -30.58
N VAL A 29 -2.48 5.18 -29.43
CA VAL A 29 -1.68 6.17 -28.68
C VAL A 29 -0.51 6.64 -29.57
N PRO A 30 -0.38 7.96 -29.85
CA PRO A 30 0.64 8.45 -30.76
C PRO A 30 2.07 8.19 -30.27
N PRO A 31 3.04 8.00 -31.19
CA PRO A 31 4.46 7.89 -30.84
C PRO A 31 4.93 9.08 -29.99
N GLY A 32 5.71 8.81 -28.95
CA GLY A 32 6.26 9.83 -28.04
C GLY A 32 5.34 10.24 -26.88
N VAL A 33 4.04 9.90 -26.90
CA VAL A 33 3.13 10.16 -25.78
C VAL A 33 3.46 9.26 -24.59
N VAL A 34 3.70 7.97 -24.81
CA VAL A 34 4.22 7.04 -23.81
C VAL A 34 5.53 6.45 -24.35
N ASN A 35 6.61 6.57 -23.59
CA ASN A 35 7.92 6.05 -23.95
C ASN A 35 8.28 4.95 -22.98
N PHE A 36 8.33 3.70 -23.45
CA PHE A 36 8.65 2.53 -22.63
C PHE A 36 10.17 2.41 -22.46
N VAL A 37 10.68 2.81 -21.29
CA VAL A 37 12.12 2.97 -21.03
C VAL A 37 12.56 2.20 -19.78
N PRO A 38 12.69 0.86 -19.86
CA PRO A 38 13.34 0.08 -18.81
C PRO A 38 14.75 0.62 -18.57
N ALA A 39 15.08 0.83 -17.30
CA ALA A 39 16.33 1.46 -16.91
C ALA A 39 16.67 1.08 -15.47
N ASP A 40 17.95 1.17 -15.11
CA ASP A 40 18.37 1.14 -13.71
C ASP A 40 17.67 2.26 -12.93
N GLY A 41 17.22 1.95 -11.71
CA GLY A 41 16.39 2.86 -10.90
C GLY A 41 17.09 4.17 -10.56
N PRO A 42 18.28 4.14 -9.93
CA PRO A 42 19.11 5.32 -9.72
C PRO A 42 19.36 6.14 -10.99
N VAL A 43 19.79 5.50 -12.08
CA VAL A 43 20.07 6.18 -13.37
C VAL A 43 18.82 6.88 -13.90
N PHE A 44 17.66 6.21 -13.89
CA PHE A 44 16.39 6.81 -14.32
C PHE A 44 16.04 8.03 -13.47
N GLY A 45 16.13 7.90 -12.13
CA GLY A 45 15.86 8.99 -11.19
C GLY A 45 16.77 10.20 -11.41
N ASP A 46 18.07 9.97 -11.56
CA ASP A 46 19.06 11.03 -11.76
C ASP A 46 18.83 11.76 -13.09
N THR A 47 18.49 11.01 -14.13
CA THR A 47 18.21 11.55 -15.46
C THR A 47 16.96 12.42 -15.46
N ILE A 48 15.82 11.91 -14.96
CA ILE A 48 14.56 12.67 -14.99
C ILE A 48 14.62 13.90 -14.07
N THR A 49 15.25 13.79 -12.90
CA THR A 49 15.32 14.90 -11.94
C THR A 49 16.33 15.97 -12.33
N SER A 50 17.24 15.69 -13.27
CA SER A 50 18.17 16.69 -13.82
C SER A 50 17.59 17.48 -14.99
N SER A 51 16.46 17.07 -15.56
CA SER A 51 15.84 17.74 -16.71
C SER A 51 15.07 18.99 -16.28
N PRO A 52 15.29 20.17 -16.91
CA PRO A 52 14.51 21.37 -16.61
C PRO A 52 13.02 21.25 -17.02
N HIS A 53 12.67 20.20 -17.77
CA HIS A 53 11.32 19.94 -18.29
C HIS A 53 10.51 18.96 -17.43
N LEU A 54 11.04 18.50 -16.28
CA LEU A 54 10.29 17.59 -15.41
C LEU A 54 9.01 18.28 -14.89
N ALA A 55 7.85 17.76 -15.30
CA ALA A 55 6.55 18.28 -14.86
C ALA A 55 6.01 17.56 -13.62
N GLY A 56 6.36 16.30 -13.43
CA GLY A 56 5.94 15.52 -12.28
C GLY A 56 6.48 14.09 -12.30
N ILE A 57 6.34 13.42 -11.16
CA ILE A 57 6.72 12.03 -10.95
C ILE A 57 5.48 11.31 -10.43
N ASN A 58 5.07 10.24 -11.13
CA ASN A 58 4.06 9.30 -10.66
C ASN A 58 4.75 8.02 -10.16
N PHE A 59 4.79 7.82 -8.85
CA PHE A 59 5.61 6.78 -8.23
C PHE A 59 4.77 5.81 -7.41
N THR A 60 5.10 4.53 -7.53
CA THR A 60 4.66 3.49 -6.60
C THR A 60 5.87 2.61 -6.29
N GLY A 61 6.21 2.45 -5.02
CA GLY A 61 7.41 1.73 -4.61
C GLY A 61 7.79 2.00 -3.16
N SER A 62 9.09 1.95 -2.86
CA SER A 62 9.56 2.06 -1.47
C SER A 62 9.68 3.52 -0.99
N VAL A 63 9.43 3.72 0.31
CA VAL A 63 9.64 5.01 0.99
C VAL A 63 11.04 5.61 0.73
N PRO A 64 12.16 4.86 0.87
CA PRO A 64 13.49 5.44 0.65
C PRO A 64 13.68 5.96 -0.78
N THR A 65 13.10 5.28 -1.78
CA THR A 65 13.21 5.70 -3.19
C THR A 65 12.39 6.97 -3.44
N PHE A 66 11.17 7.05 -2.92
CA PHE A 66 10.35 8.26 -3.06
C PHE A 66 10.99 9.47 -2.37
N ASN A 67 11.54 9.28 -1.16
CA ASN A 67 12.26 10.33 -0.44
C ASN A 67 13.51 10.80 -1.18
N ARG A 68 14.25 9.87 -1.82
CA ARG A 68 15.40 10.21 -2.68
C ARG A 68 14.95 11.09 -3.86
N LEU A 69 13.93 10.68 -4.60
CA LEU A 69 13.41 11.44 -5.74
C LEU A 69 12.91 12.82 -5.30
N TRP A 70 12.21 12.90 -4.17
CA TRP A 70 11.72 14.16 -3.60
C TRP A 70 12.87 15.09 -3.22
N THR A 71 13.91 14.54 -2.59
CA THR A 71 15.12 15.30 -2.22
C THR A 71 15.84 15.83 -3.47
N GLN A 72 15.95 15.02 -4.53
CA GLN A 72 16.56 15.43 -5.79
C GLN A 72 15.79 16.57 -6.45
N VAL A 73 14.45 16.49 -6.48
CA VAL A 73 13.61 17.58 -6.99
C VAL A 73 13.77 18.84 -6.14
N GLY A 74 13.77 18.73 -4.81
CA GLY A 74 13.97 19.88 -3.93
C GLY A 74 15.33 20.56 -4.14
N LYS A 75 16.39 19.78 -4.39
CA LYS A 75 17.74 20.31 -4.66
C LYS A 75 17.88 21.01 -6.01
N ASN A 76 17.08 20.61 -7.00
CA ASN A 76 17.14 21.13 -8.37
C ASN A 76 16.02 22.14 -8.67
N ILE A 77 15.33 22.67 -7.65
CA ILE A 77 14.06 23.39 -7.82
C ILE A 77 14.17 24.64 -8.69
N ASP A 78 15.33 25.31 -8.66
CA ASP A 78 15.68 26.49 -9.43
C ASP A 78 15.87 26.22 -10.94
N ARG A 79 16.05 24.96 -11.33
CA ARG A 79 16.31 24.56 -12.71
C ARG A 79 15.03 24.26 -13.50
N TYR A 80 13.91 24.00 -12.83
CA TYR A 80 12.70 23.56 -13.51
C TYR A 80 11.88 24.72 -14.07
N LYS A 81 11.27 24.52 -15.24
CA LYS A 81 10.34 25.48 -15.85
C LYS A 81 9.03 25.64 -15.05
N ASN A 82 8.71 24.67 -14.22
CA ASN A 82 7.53 24.62 -13.36
C ASN A 82 7.88 23.80 -12.11
N TYR A 83 7.16 24.01 -11.00
CA TYR A 83 7.31 23.14 -9.83
C TYR A 83 6.85 21.71 -10.16
N PRO A 84 7.74 20.69 -10.10
CA PRO A 84 7.35 19.33 -10.40
C PRO A 84 6.35 18.79 -9.37
N ARG A 85 5.30 18.10 -9.83
CA ARG A 85 4.32 17.47 -8.95
C ARG A 85 4.73 16.03 -8.63
N LEU A 86 4.96 15.72 -7.36
CA LEU A 86 5.28 14.36 -6.93
C LEU A 86 4.04 13.69 -6.36
N ILE A 87 3.67 12.56 -6.94
CA ILE A 87 2.62 11.66 -6.49
C ILE A 87 3.27 10.33 -6.15
N GLY A 88 3.06 9.83 -4.94
CA GLY A 88 3.74 8.66 -4.41
C GLY A 88 2.81 7.78 -3.59
N GLU A 89 2.80 6.49 -3.90
CA GLU A 89 2.20 5.42 -3.08
C GLU A 89 3.34 4.52 -2.56
N CYS A 90 3.55 4.50 -1.24
CA CYS A 90 4.81 4.08 -0.61
C CYS A 90 4.70 2.89 0.36
N GLY A 91 3.76 1.96 0.11
CA GLY A 91 3.61 0.74 0.92
C GLY A 91 2.90 0.97 2.26
N GLY A 92 2.84 -0.08 3.08
CA GLY A 92 2.13 -0.02 4.35
C GLY A 92 2.45 -1.14 5.33
N LYS A 93 2.08 -0.92 6.59
CA LYS A 93 2.01 -1.95 7.64
C LYS A 93 0.58 -2.10 8.11
N ASN A 94 -0.22 -2.75 7.27
CA ASN A 94 -1.67 -2.80 7.41
C ASN A 94 -2.12 -3.75 8.51
N TYR A 95 -3.25 -3.43 9.12
CA TYR A 95 -3.75 -4.15 10.29
C TYR A 95 -5.14 -4.74 10.11
N HIS A 96 -5.39 -5.85 10.79
CA HIS A 96 -6.73 -6.31 11.17
C HIS A 96 -6.87 -6.16 12.69
N PHE A 97 -7.91 -5.46 13.14
CA PHE A 97 -8.22 -5.30 14.56
C PHE A 97 -9.53 -6.01 14.87
N VAL A 98 -9.50 -6.93 15.84
CA VAL A 98 -10.65 -7.75 16.19
C VAL A 98 -11.22 -7.27 17.53
N HIS A 99 -12.53 -7.06 17.60
CA HIS A 99 -13.24 -6.78 18.84
C HIS A 99 -13.83 -8.08 19.43
N PRO A 100 -14.11 -8.19 20.75
CA PRO A 100 -14.72 -9.39 21.33
C PRO A 100 -16.08 -9.79 20.73
N SER A 101 -16.79 -8.87 20.08
CA SER A 101 -18.04 -9.16 19.36
C SER A 101 -17.83 -9.57 17.89
N ALA A 102 -16.60 -9.82 17.44
CA ALA A 102 -16.34 -10.15 16.05
C ALA A 102 -16.85 -11.54 15.66
N ASN A 103 -17.34 -11.65 14.43
CA ASN A 103 -17.57 -12.95 13.80
C ASN A 103 -16.23 -13.67 13.52
N ILE A 104 -15.99 -14.77 14.23
CA ILE A 104 -14.71 -15.51 14.20
C ILE A 104 -14.40 -16.05 12.79
N GLU A 105 -15.38 -16.63 12.10
CA GLU A 105 -15.18 -17.24 10.77
C GLU A 105 -14.78 -16.20 9.73
N THR A 106 -15.40 -15.02 9.81
CA THR A 106 -15.09 -13.86 8.94
C THR A 106 -13.68 -13.38 9.21
N VAL A 107 -13.29 -13.23 10.47
CA VAL A 107 -11.92 -12.84 10.87
C VAL A 107 -10.87 -13.80 10.30
N ILE A 108 -11.08 -15.11 10.47
CA ILE A 108 -10.15 -16.15 9.99
C ILE A 108 -9.99 -16.05 8.47
N THR A 109 -11.11 -16.09 7.75
CA THR A 109 -11.13 -16.12 6.28
C THR A 109 -10.55 -14.83 5.69
N ALA A 110 -10.97 -13.68 6.21
CA ALA A 110 -10.50 -12.37 5.77
C ALA A 110 -9.00 -12.20 6.02
N THR A 111 -8.50 -12.65 7.17
CA THR A 111 -7.08 -12.54 7.52
C THR A 111 -6.22 -13.44 6.65
N ILE A 112 -6.62 -14.70 6.42
CA ILE A 112 -5.91 -15.60 5.50
C ILE A 112 -5.81 -14.99 4.09
N ARG A 113 -6.92 -14.50 3.54
CA ARG A 113 -6.91 -13.89 2.20
C ARG A 113 -6.06 -12.62 2.17
N SER A 114 -6.22 -11.73 3.14
CA SER A 114 -5.49 -10.47 3.21
C SER A 114 -3.98 -10.66 3.33
N ALA A 115 -3.55 -11.61 4.16
CA ALA A 115 -2.15 -11.84 4.45
C ALA A 115 -1.44 -12.65 3.35
N PHE A 116 -2.12 -13.60 2.71
CA PHE A 116 -1.46 -14.64 1.92
C PHE A 116 -1.82 -14.68 0.44
N GLU A 117 -2.90 -14.02 -0.02
CA GLU A 117 -3.14 -13.88 -1.47
C GLU A 117 -1.98 -13.13 -2.14
N PHE A 118 -1.54 -13.61 -3.30
CA PHE A 118 -0.34 -13.12 -3.99
C PHE A 118 0.88 -13.06 -3.07
N CYS A 119 1.00 -14.05 -2.18
CA CYS A 119 2.09 -14.20 -1.22
C CYS A 119 2.26 -12.96 -0.32
N GLY A 120 1.20 -12.23 -0.01
CA GLY A 120 1.28 -11.00 0.79
C GLY A 120 2.03 -9.85 0.09
N GLN A 121 2.32 -9.96 -1.21
CA GLN A 121 3.03 -8.94 -2.01
C GLN A 121 2.06 -7.87 -2.52
N LYS A 122 1.26 -7.34 -1.60
CA LYS A 122 0.31 -6.25 -1.85
C LYS A 122 0.61 -5.15 -0.84
N CYS A 123 0.65 -3.90 -1.27
CA CYS A 123 0.81 -2.76 -0.35
C CYS A 123 -0.27 -2.75 0.74
N SER A 124 -1.44 -3.35 0.48
CA SER A 124 -2.60 -3.44 1.37
C SER A 124 -2.70 -4.74 2.18
N ALA A 125 -1.77 -5.68 2.03
CA ALA A 125 -1.80 -6.97 2.72
C ALA A 125 -1.79 -6.79 4.25
N CYS A 126 -2.66 -7.52 4.95
CA CYS A 126 -2.63 -7.55 6.42
C CYS A 126 -1.36 -8.27 6.88
N SER A 127 -0.52 -7.58 7.66
CA SER A 127 0.73 -8.14 8.19
C SER A 127 0.83 -8.02 9.70
N ARG A 128 -0.13 -7.36 10.35
CA ARG A 128 -0.29 -7.32 11.81
C ARG A 128 -1.75 -7.47 12.20
N MET A 129 -2.03 -8.28 13.20
CA MET A 129 -3.37 -8.49 13.73
C MET A 129 -3.38 -8.27 15.24
N TYR A 130 -4.43 -7.62 15.72
CA TYR A 130 -4.69 -7.40 17.14
C TYR A 130 -5.98 -8.14 17.49
N VAL A 131 -5.92 -9.06 18.45
CA VAL A 131 -7.02 -9.96 18.78
C VAL A 131 -7.25 -10.03 20.30
N PRO A 132 -8.49 -10.03 20.79
CA PRO A 132 -8.74 -10.15 22.22
C PRO A 132 -8.38 -11.56 22.70
N GLU A 133 -7.82 -11.66 23.90
CA GLU A 133 -7.46 -12.94 24.53
C GLU A 133 -8.65 -13.90 24.61
N SER A 134 -9.87 -13.40 24.84
CA SER A 134 -11.10 -14.20 24.87
C SER A 134 -11.40 -14.96 23.57
N LEU A 135 -11.02 -14.40 22.41
CA LEU A 135 -11.25 -15.01 21.11
C LEU A 135 -10.00 -15.71 20.53
N TRP A 136 -8.82 -15.42 21.08
CA TRP A 136 -7.55 -15.87 20.52
C TRP A 136 -7.46 -17.39 20.37
N PRO A 137 -7.86 -18.25 21.33
CA PRO A 137 -7.76 -19.70 21.17
C PRO A 137 -8.51 -20.22 19.93
N LYS A 138 -9.75 -19.78 19.72
CA LYS A 138 -10.59 -20.21 18.58
C LYS A 138 -10.08 -19.67 17.25
N ILE A 139 -9.67 -18.39 17.22
CA ILE A 139 -9.12 -17.77 16.01
C ILE A 139 -7.79 -18.43 15.63
N LYS A 140 -6.91 -18.69 16.60
CA LYS A 140 -5.63 -19.37 16.40
C LYS A 140 -5.83 -20.74 15.77
N GLU A 141 -6.70 -21.55 16.34
CA GLU A 141 -7.03 -22.88 15.80
C GLU A 141 -7.52 -22.79 14.36
N GLY A 142 -8.53 -21.95 14.10
CA GLY A 142 -9.10 -21.80 12.76
C GLY A 142 -8.12 -21.27 11.72
N LEU A 143 -7.24 -20.33 12.09
CA LEU A 143 -6.17 -19.83 11.21
C LEU A 143 -5.18 -20.95 10.85
N LEU A 144 -4.78 -21.78 11.81
CA LEU A 144 -3.85 -22.89 11.57
C LEU A 144 -4.47 -23.98 10.70
N GLU A 145 -5.73 -24.32 10.95
CA GLU A 145 -6.46 -25.30 10.15
C GLU A 145 -6.70 -24.83 8.72
N LEU A 146 -7.12 -23.57 8.52
CA LEU A 146 -7.30 -23.04 7.17
C LEU A 146 -5.96 -22.90 6.44
N ARG A 147 -4.88 -22.48 7.13
CA ARG A 147 -3.54 -22.40 6.55
C ARG A 147 -3.06 -23.75 6.00
N LYS A 148 -3.29 -24.85 6.72
CA LYS A 148 -2.88 -26.20 6.27
C LYS A 148 -3.52 -26.62 4.94
N LYS A 149 -4.69 -26.05 4.60
CA LYS A 149 -5.41 -26.32 3.35
C LYS A 149 -4.89 -25.52 2.16
N LEU A 150 -4.05 -24.51 2.39
CA LEU A 150 -3.54 -23.65 1.31
C LEU A 150 -2.49 -24.41 0.48
N LYS A 151 -2.76 -24.57 -0.81
CA LYS A 151 -1.80 -25.07 -1.78
C LYS A 151 -0.91 -23.92 -2.27
N ILE A 152 0.40 -24.04 -2.06
CA ILE A 152 1.39 -23.10 -2.58
C ILE A 152 2.18 -23.84 -3.65
N GLY A 153 2.06 -23.41 -4.90
CA GLY A 153 2.54 -24.18 -6.03
C GLY A 153 2.67 -23.36 -7.31
N ASP A 154 2.71 -24.05 -8.44
CA ASP A 154 2.74 -23.41 -9.76
C ASP A 154 1.41 -22.65 -10.00
N VAL A 155 1.50 -21.47 -10.60
CA VAL A 155 0.33 -20.66 -11.00
C VAL A 155 -0.47 -21.29 -12.14
N GLN A 156 0.11 -22.25 -12.88
CA GLN A 156 -0.58 -23.02 -13.92
C GLN A 156 -1.51 -24.09 -13.31
N GLU A 157 -1.35 -24.43 -12.04
CA GLU A 157 -2.23 -25.32 -11.31
C GLU A 157 -3.36 -24.50 -10.67
N PHE A 158 -4.59 -24.61 -11.18
CA PHE A 158 -5.69 -23.71 -10.80
C PHE A 158 -6.23 -23.90 -9.38
N ASP A 159 -5.83 -24.98 -8.70
CA ASP A 159 -6.08 -25.22 -7.28
C ASP A 159 -4.99 -24.61 -6.37
N SER A 160 -3.92 -24.00 -6.93
CA SER A 160 -2.95 -23.23 -6.18
C SER A 160 -3.58 -21.96 -5.60
N PHE A 161 -3.51 -21.81 -4.28
CA PHE A 161 -3.94 -20.58 -3.60
C PHE A 161 -2.95 -19.43 -3.85
N SER A 162 -1.66 -19.73 -3.86
CA SER A 162 -0.60 -18.77 -4.22
C SER A 162 0.66 -19.48 -4.71
N SER A 163 1.73 -18.72 -4.96
CA SER A 163 2.95 -19.23 -5.60
C SER A 163 4.24 -18.70 -4.95
N ALA A 164 5.33 -18.59 -5.71
CA ALA A 164 6.58 -18.01 -5.27
C ALA A 164 6.49 -16.48 -5.07
N VAL A 165 7.36 -15.94 -4.21
CA VAL A 165 7.61 -14.50 -4.11
C VAL A 165 8.42 -14.02 -5.31
N ILE A 166 8.47 -12.70 -5.54
CA ILE A 166 8.79 -12.14 -6.86
C ILE A 166 10.25 -12.35 -7.32
N ASP A 167 11.23 -12.27 -6.41
CA ASP A 167 12.65 -12.37 -6.72
C ASP A 167 13.50 -12.81 -5.51
N ASP A 168 14.80 -12.98 -5.73
CA ASP A 168 15.76 -13.42 -4.71
C ASP A 168 15.90 -12.40 -3.56
N LYS A 169 15.78 -11.10 -3.85
CA LYS A 169 15.84 -10.03 -2.86
C LYS A 169 14.64 -10.08 -1.92
N ALA A 170 13.45 -10.30 -2.46
CA ALA A 170 12.23 -10.51 -1.70
C ALA A 170 12.36 -11.78 -0.85
N PHE A 171 12.79 -12.89 -1.45
CA PHE A 171 13.02 -14.15 -0.73
C PHE A 171 13.94 -13.98 0.48
N LYS A 172 15.14 -13.43 0.29
CA LYS A 172 16.14 -13.19 1.34
C LYS A 172 15.63 -12.25 2.43
N ARG A 173 14.91 -11.20 2.05
CA ARG A 173 14.29 -10.28 3.02
C ARG A 173 13.28 -11.04 3.88
N ILE A 174 12.35 -11.76 3.25
CA ILE A 174 11.27 -12.46 3.96
C ILE A 174 11.81 -13.56 4.86
N SER A 175 12.74 -14.39 4.35
CA SER A 175 13.38 -15.44 5.14
C SER A 175 14.09 -14.87 6.38
N SER A 176 14.74 -13.71 6.27
CA SER A 176 15.38 -13.05 7.42
C SER A 176 14.40 -12.63 8.52
N TYR A 177 13.16 -12.24 8.19
CA TYR A 177 12.12 -11.96 9.20
C TYR A 177 11.60 -13.24 9.84
N ILE A 178 11.50 -14.33 9.07
CA ILE A 178 11.12 -15.66 9.60
C ILE A 178 12.21 -16.17 10.56
N ASP A 179 13.49 -16.00 10.21
CA ASP A 179 14.60 -16.39 11.07
C ASP A 179 14.65 -15.55 12.36
N HIS A 180 14.43 -14.23 12.25
CA HIS A 180 14.24 -13.35 13.41
C HIS A 180 13.10 -13.84 14.32
N ALA A 181 11.97 -14.24 13.74
CA ALA A 181 10.83 -14.78 14.49
C ALA A 181 11.14 -16.11 15.19
N LYS A 182 12.07 -16.91 14.67
CA LYS A 182 12.53 -18.15 15.32
C LYS A 182 13.55 -17.89 16.42
N SER A 183 14.36 -16.84 16.31
CA SER A 183 15.41 -16.52 17.29
C SER A 183 14.95 -15.64 18.45
N SER A 184 13.88 -14.85 18.27
CA SER A 184 13.38 -13.92 19.29
C SER A 184 12.58 -14.65 20.38
N SER A 185 12.84 -14.35 21.65
CA SER A 185 12.08 -14.88 22.79
C SER A 185 10.65 -14.32 22.89
N ASN A 186 10.38 -13.20 22.20
CA ASN A 186 9.08 -12.54 22.19
C ASN A 186 8.19 -13.00 21.04
N LEU A 187 8.74 -13.77 20.09
CA LEU A 187 8.04 -14.23 18.91
C LEU A 187 7.92 -15.75 18.93
N LYS A 188 6.83 -16.25 18.38
CA LYS A 188 6.61 -17.68 18.19
C LYS A 188 6.00 -17.91 16.81
N VAL A 189 6.73 -18.61 15.95
CA VAL A 189 6.16 -19.14 14.71
C VAL A 189 5.18 -20.25 15.07
N ILE A 190 3.88 -20.03 14.84
CA ILE A 190 2.82 -20.98 15.19
C ILE A 190 2.27 -21.74 13.99
N GLY A 191 2.55 -21.27 12.77
CA GLY A 191 2.25 -21.97 11.53
C GLY A 191 3.18 -21.52 10.41
N GLY A 192 3.60 -22.46 9.55
CA GLY A 192 4.51 -22.17 8.44
C GLY A 192 5.96 -22.03 8.88
N GLY A 193 6.66 -21.05 8.30
CA GLY A 193 8.04 -20.73 8.63
C GLY A 193 9.10 -21.51 7.86
N LYS A 194 8.72 -22.24 6.80
CA LYS A 194 9.66 -22.84 5.84
C LYS A 194 9.73 -22.00 4.57
N TYR A 195 10.87 -22.08 3.91
CA TYR A 195 11.15 -21.43 2.65
C TYR A 195 12.17 -22.27 1.86
N ASP A 196 12.08 -22.26 0.53
CA ASP A 196 12.97 -22.98 -0.39
C ASP A 196 13.06 -22.20 -1.71
N ASP A 197 14.28 -21.94 -2.19
CA ASP A 197 14.56 -21.21 -3.43
C ASP A 197 15.08 -22.11 -4.56
N LYS A 198 15.16 -23.45 -4.36
CA LYS A 198 15.76 -24.37 -5.34
C LYS A 198 15.09 -24.40 -6.71
N LYS A 199 13.76 -24.27 -6.76
CA LYS A 199 12.96 -24.30 -8.01
C LYS A 199 12.31 -22.97 -8.34
N GLY A 200 12.18 -22.11 -7.34
CA GLY A 200 11.47 -20.84 -7.35
C GLY A 200 11.45 -20.31 -5.93
N TYR A 201 11.21 -19.03 -5.74
CA TYR A 201 11.31 -18.37 -4.43
C TYR A 201 10.10 -18.67 -3.54
N PHE A 202 9.95 -19.91 -3.07
CA PHE A 202 8.79 -20.35 -2.32
C PHE A 202 8.93 -20.05 -0.83
N VAL A 203 7.93 -19.37 -0.25
CA VAL A 203 7.84 -19.11 1.19
C VAL A 203 6.47 -19.57 1.67
N GLU A 204 6.44 -20.41 2.72
CA GLU A 204 5.16 -20.85 3.28
C GLU A 204 4.41 -19.69 3.95
N PRO A 205 3.06 -19.65 3.85
CA PRO A 205 2.20 -18.81 4.67
C PRO A 205 2.55 -18.96 6.15
N THR A 206 3.09 -17.89 6.73
CA THR A 206 3.69 -17.90 8.05
C THR A 206 2.88 -17.04 9.02
N ILE A 207 2.51 -17.63 10.15
CA ILE A 207 1.77 -16.98 11.23
C ILE A 207 2.68 -16.91 12.44
N VAL A 208 2.93 -15.70 12.93
CA VAL A 208 3.78 -15.41 14.09
C VAL A 208 2.92 -14.84 15.21
N GLU A 209 2.99 -15.43 16.39
CA GLU A 209 2.43 -14.87 17.62
C GLU A 209 3.50 -14.00 18.29
N SER A 210 3.18 -12.75 18.59
CA SER A 210 4.07 -11.79 19.26
C SER A 210 3.58 -11.46 20.66
N LYS A 211 4.50 -11.46 21.62
CA LYS A 211 4.30 -10.90 22.97
C LYS A 211 4.64 -9.41 23.04
N ASP A 212 5.34 -8.89 22.05
CA ASP A 212 5.73 -7.49 21.95
C ASP A 212 5.06 -6.83 20.72
N PRO A 213 4.08 -5.94 20.92
CA PRO A 213 3.40 -5.27 19.80
C PRO A 213 4.31 -4.26 19.06
N LYS A 214 5.53 -4.02 19.56
CA LYS A 214 6.52 -3.08 19.00
C LYS A 214 7.71 -3.77 18.32
N ASP A 215 7.78 -5.10 18.31
CA ASP A 215 8.82 -5.84 17.58
C ASP A 215 8.85 -5.40 16.11
N LYS A 216 10.04 -5.41 15.47
CA LYS A 216 10.18 -5.01 14.07
C LYS A 216 9.25 -5.78 13.13
N ILE A 217 8.90 -7.03 13.43
CA ILE A 217 7.96 -7.80 12.61
C ILE A 217 6.53 -7.22 12.64
N MET A 218 6.17 -6.47 13.69
CA MET A 218 4.91 -5.74 13.83
C MET A 218 4.97 -4.34 13.23
N THR A 219 6.16 -3.77 12.98
CA THR A 219 6.30 -2.34 12.65
C THR A 219 6.92 -2.06 11.27
N GLU A 220 7.71 -3.00 10.72
CA GLU A 220 8.37 -2.88 9.42
C GLU A 220 7.63 -3.65 8.32
N GLU A 221 7.55 -3.07 7.11
CA GLU A 221 6.94 -3.72 5.94
C GLU A 221 7.83 -4.86 5.42
N ILE A 222 7.27 -6.08 5.39
CA ILE A 222 7.99 -7.29 4.97
C ILE A 222 7.76 -7.56 3.47
N PHE A 223 6.54 -7.29 3.01
CA PHE A 223 6.07 -7.56 1.64
C PHE A 223 6.22 -9.04 1.24
N GLY A 224 5.61 -9.91 2.05
CA GLY A 224 5.68 -11.37 1.95
C GLY A 224 4.59 -12.04 2.78
N PRO A 225 4.45 -13.38 2.73
CA PRO A 225 3.33 -14.09 3.33
C PRO A 225 3.56 -14.33 4.83
N VAL A 226 3.72 -13.25 5.59
CA VAL A 226 3.99 -13.26 7.03
C VAL A 226 3.00 -12.33 7.74
N VAL A 227 2.17 -12.90 8.61
CA VAL A 227 1.27 -12.14 9.49
C VAL A 227 1.70 -12.33 10.94
N SER A 228 1.82 -11.22 11.65
CA SER A 228 2.17 -11.20 13.07
C SER A 228 0.94 -10.85 13.91
N ILE A 229 0.72 -11.55 15.02
CA ILE A 229 -0.51 -11.47 15.80
C ILE A 229 -0.17 -11.13 17.23
N TYR A 230 -0.79 -10.08 17.77
CA TYR A 230 -0.70 -9.69 19.17
C TYR A 230 -2.07 -9.91 19.83
N ALA A 231 -2.11 -10.81 20.82
CA ALA A 231 -3.27 -10.99 21.67
C ALA A 231 -3.27 -9.92 22.77
N TYR A 232 -4.35 -9.14 22.88
CA TYR A 232 -4.49 -8.09 23.88
C TYR A 232 -5.55 -8.49 24.93
N PRO A 233 -5.36 -8.17 26.22
CA PRO A 233 -6.38 -8.42 27.22
C PRO A 233 -7.67 -7.67 26.90
N ASP A 234 -8.83 -8.31 26.97
CA ASP A 234 -10.12 -7.73 26.59
C ASP A 234 -10.39 -6.37 27.28
N ASN A 235 -10.02 -6.24 28.56
CA ASN A 235 -10.15 -5.02 29.36
C ASN A 235 -9.14 -3.90 28.99
N LYS A 236 -8.25 -4.14 28.02
CA LYS A 236 -7.26 -3.20 27.48
C LYS A 236 -7.55 -2.78 26.04
N LEU A 237 -8.81 -2.88 25.61
CA LEU A 237 -9.28 -2.49 24.28
C LEU A 237 -8.78 -1.10 23.84
N GLU A 238 -8.91 -0.09 24.70
CA GLU A 238 -8.48 1.28 24.40
C GLU A 238 -6.97 1.41 24.19
N ASP A 239 -6.18 0.67 24.98
CA ASP A 239 -4.74 0.67 24.83
C ASP A 239 -4.32 -0.06 23.54
N ALA A 240 -5.03 -1.14 23.18
CA ALA A 240 -4.82 -1.83 21.91
C ALA A 240 -5.12 -0.93 20.69
N LEU A 241 -6.19 -0.13 20.73
CA LEU A 241 -6.49 0.84 19.67
C LEU A 241 -5.38 1.91 19.55
N LYS A 242 -4.85 2.41 20.66
CA LYS A 242 -3.70 3.34 20.65
C LYS A 242 -2.43 2.68 20.11
N LEU A 243 -2.23 1.38 20.35
CA LEU A 243 -1.11 0.64 19.77
C LEU A 243 -1.22 0.58 18.24
N VAL A 244 -2.41 0.32 17.68
CA VAL A 244 -2.61 0.32 16.22
C VAL A 244 -2.11 1.61 15.59
N ASP A 245 -2.49 2.74 16.19
CA ASP A 245 -2.15 4.09 15.75
C ASP A 245 -0.66 4.41 15.85
N LYS A 246 -0.03 4.07 16.98
CA LYS A 246 1.33 4.50 17.31
C LYS A 246 2.45 3.56 16.86
N SER A 247 2.15 2.30 16.54
CA SER A 247 3.19 1.30 16.31
C SER A 247 3.94 1.48 14.98
N THR A 248 3.34 2.16 13.99
CA THR A 248 3.92 2.21 12.64
C THR A 248 3.78 3.60 12.03
N PRO A 249 4.73 4.04 11.19
CA PRO A 249 4.64 5.31 10.51
C PRO A 249 3.71 5.28 9.30
N TYR A 250 3.10 4.13 8.98
CA TYR A 250 2.25 3.92 7.81
C TYR A 250 0.77 4.11 8.13
N ALA A 251 -0.02 4.45 7.12
CA ALA A 251 -1.48 4.54 7.22
C ALA A 251 -2.16 4.25 5.87
N LEU A 252 -1.88 3.09 5.28
CA LEU A 252 -2.45 2.69 3.99
C LEU A 252 -3.81 2.02 4.16
N THR A 253 -3.85 0.76 4.63
CA THR A 253 -5.12 0.06 4.87
C THR A 253 -5.24 -0.47 6.30
N GLY A 254 -6.49 -0.65 6.73
CA GLY A 254 -6.82 -1.18 8.05
C GLY A 254 -8.24 -1.70 8.09
N ALA A 255 -8.47 -2.79 8.82
CA ALA A 255 -9.80 -3.37 9.01
C ALA A 255 -10.12 -3.50 10.49
N ILE A 256 -11.39 -3.28 10.84
CA ILE A 256 -11.96 -3.71 12.13
C ILE A 256 -12.95 -4.85 11.89
N PHE A 257 -13.01 -5.78 12.84
CA PHE A 257 -14.03 -6.83 12.88
C PHE A 257 -14.80 -6.71 14.20
N ALA A 258 -16.10 -6.46 14.11
CA ALA A 258 -16.99 -6.27 15.24
C ALA A 258 -18.47 -6.32 14.81
N GLU A 259 -19.32 -6.87 15.67
CA GLU A 259 -20.79 -6.79 15.53
C GLU A 259 -21.41 -5.73 16.45
N ASP A 260 -20.62 -5.09 17.33
CA ASP A 260 -21.08 -4.01 18.21
C ASP A 260 -21.09 -2.67 17.44
N PRO A 261 -22.27 -2.08 17.16
CA PRO A 261 -22.36 -0.83 16.41
C PRO A 261 -21.70 0.36 17.13
N SER A 262 -21.78 0.39 18.47
CA SER A 262 -21.21 1.47 19.27
C SER A 262 -19.68 1.45 19.19
N PHE A 263 -19.09 0.25 19.24
CA PHE A 263 -17.67 0.07 19.00
C PHE A 263 -17.28 0.48 17.58
N CYS A 264 -18.02 0.05 16.55
CA CYS A 264 -17.73 0.39 15.15
C CYS A 264 -17.65 1.91 14.93
N VAL A 265 -18.63 2.66 15.45
CA VAL A 265 -18.64 4.14 15.37
C VAL A 265 -17.46 4.74 16.14
N SER A 266 -17.17 4.26 17.35
CA SER A 266 -16.04 4.71 18.15
C SER A 266 -14.69 4.46 17.46
N ALA A 267 -14.52 3.27 16.87
CA ALA A 267 -13.31 2.85 16.18
C ALA A 267 -13.06 3.68 14.91
N LEU A 268 -14.11 4.02 14.14
CA LEU A 268 -13.99 4.93 12.99
C LEU A 268 -13.41 6.30 13.38
N SER A 269 -13.79 6.83 14.54
CA SER A 269 -13.24 8.08 15.05
C SER A 269 -11.78 7.92 15.51
N LYS A 270 -11.50 6.89 16.33
CA LYS A 270 -10.17 6.66 16.93
C LYS A 270 -9.11 6.27 15.91
N LEU A 271 -9.49 5.51 14.88
CA LEU A 271 -8.57 4.99 13.86
C LEU A 271 -8.57 5.81 12.56
N LYS A 272 -9.29 6.95 12.52
CA LYS A 272 -9.47 7.81 11.34
C LYS A 272 -8.20 8.11 10.56
N TYR A 273 -7.07 8.30 11.27
CA TYR A 273 -5.79 8.68 10.66
C TYR A 273 -4.80 7.52 10.50
N THR A 274 -5.24 6.29 10.77
CA THR A 274 -4.39 5.08 10.75
C THR A 274 -4.51 4.27 9.47
N ALA A 275 -5.51 4.57 8.63
CA ALA A 275 -5.69 3.97 7.32
C ALA A 275 -6.40 4.94 6.37
N GLY A 276 -5.88 5.11 5.15
CA GLY A 276 -6.58 5.83 4.09
C GLY A 276 -7.69 5.00 3.44
N ASN A 277 -7.60 3.67 3.49
CA ASN A 277 -8.65 2.73 3.14
C ASN A 277 -9.01 1.89 4.35
N PHE A 278 -10.17 2.17 4.95
CA PHE A 278 -10.64 1.55 6.18
C PHE A 278 -11.82 0.61 5.90
N TYR A 279 -11.78 -0.58 6.47
CA TYR A 279 -12.74 -1.66 6.24
C TYR A 279 -13.43 -2.06 7.54
N ILE A 280 -14.71 -2.41 7.48
CA ILE A 280 -15.48 -2.95 8.61
C ILE A 280 -15.98 -4.33 8.18
N ASN A 281 -15.63 -5.36 8.93
CA ASN A 281 -16.02 -6.75 8.69
C ASN A 281 -15.65 -7.29 7.30
N ASP A 282 -14.55 -6.78 6.72
CA ASP A 282 -13.97 -7.24 5.47
C ASP A 282 -12.44 -7.19 5.54
N LYS A 283 -11.77 -7.91 4.64
CA LYS A 283 -10.31 -7.92 4.53
C LYS A 283 -9.77 -6.56 4.08
N SER A 284 -8.58 -6.20 4.54
CA SER A 284 -7.93 -4.90 4.22
C SER A 284 -7.41 -4.74 2.78
N THR A 285 -7.77 -5.64 1.86
CA THR A 285 -7.25 -5.72 0.49
C THR A 285 -8.37 -5.74 -0.54
N GLY A 286 -8.03 -5.46 -1.81
CA GLY A 286 -8.96 -5.64 -2.93
C GLY A 286 -9.89 -4.45 -3.16
N SER A 287 -9.39 -3.23 -2.96
CA SER A 287 -10.07 -2.02 -3.40
C SER A 287 -10.44 -2.09 -4.88
N VAL A 288 -11.67 -1.71 -5.20
CA VAL A 288 -12.18 -1.65 -6.57
C VAL A 288 -12.19 -0.20 -7.04
N VAL A 289 -11.72 0.04 -8.28
CA VAL A 289 -11.73 1.36 -8.92
C VAL A 289 -13.14 1.95 -8.86
N ALA A 290 -13.23 3.25 -8.57
CA ALA A 290 -14.47 4.02 -8.38
C ALA A 290 -15.36 3.61 -7.20
N GLN A 291 -15.07 2.52 -6.48
CA GLN A 291 -15.81 2.15 -5.27
C GLN A 291 -15.01 2.47 -4.00
N GLN A 292 -13.74 2.06 -3.94
CA GLN A 292 -12.84 2.38 -2.82
C GLN A 292 -11.55 3.01 -3.36
N PRO A 293 -11.55 4.30 -3.78
CA PRO A 293 -10.34 4.99 -4.21
C PRO A 293 -9.16 4.73 -3.26
N PHE A 294 -8.04 4.30 -3.82
CA PHE A 294 -6.95 3.69 -3.07
C PHE A 294 -5.86 4.71 -2.77
N GLY A 295 -5.39 4.74 -1.54
CA GLY A 295 -4.25 5.56 -1.11
C GLY A 295 -4.27 5.82 0.39
N GLY A 296 -3.13 6.23 0.94
CA GLY A 296 -2.97 6.51 2.37
C GLY A 296 -1.95 7.61 2.65
N SER A 297 -2.10 8.25 3.80
CA SER A 297 -1.22 9.34 4.27
C SER A 297 -0.06 8.80 5.14
N ARG A 298 0.58 9.68 5.93
CA ARG A 298 1.80 9.39 6.69
C ARG A 298 2.92 8.92 5.75
N MET A 299 3.70 7.90 6.13
CA MET A 299 4.74 7.34 5.26
C MET A 299 4.19 6.45 4.13
N SER A 300 2.86 6.27 4.04
CA SER A 300 2.25 5.50 2.95
C SER A 300 2.11 6.28 1.64
N GLY A 301 2.32 7.60 1.64
CA GLY A 301 2.36 8.38 0.41
C GLY A 301 1.65 9.72 0.46
N THR A 302 1.37 10.26 -0.72
CA THR A 302 0.71 11.57 -0.94
C THR A 302 -0.81 11.48 -0.94
N ASN A 303 -1.38 10.26 -0.94
CA ASN A 303 -2.82 10.00 -0.82
C ASN A 303 -3.68 10.70 -1.89
N ASP A 304 -3.21 10.71 -3.15
CA ASP A 304 -3.93 11.34 -4.26
C ASP A 304 -5.15 10.53 -4.75
N LYS A 305 -5.40 9.36 -4.14
CA LYS A 305 -6.57 8.50 -4.34
C LYS A 305 -6.76 8.02 -5.77
N ALA A 306 -5.77 7.27 -6.27
CA ALA A 306 -5.87 6.58 -7.55
C ALA A 306 -7.14 5.70 -7.60
N GLY A 307 -7.84 5.75 -8.74
CA GLY A 307 -9.15 5.13 -8.93
C GLY A 307 -10.34 5.96 -8.44
N GLY A 308 -10.13 7.13 -7.84
CA GLY A 308 -11.16 8.13 -7.56
C GLY A 308 -11.20 9.27 -8.58
N PRO A 309 -12.24 10.12 -8.55
CA PRO A 309 -12.44 11.19 -9.53
C PRO A 309 -11.40 12.32 -9.43
N HIS A 310 -10.78 12.50 -8.27
CA HIS A 310 -9.85 13.62 -8.03
C HIS A 310 -8.43 13.35 -8.51
N TYR A 311 -8.05 12.08 -8.70
CA TYR A 311 -6.66 11.70 -9.02
C TYR A 311 -6.15 12.39 -10.30
N ILE A 312 -7.00 12.52 -11.32
CA ILE A 312 -6.64 13.13 -12.60
C ILE A 312 -6.29 14.62 -12.49
N LEU A 313 -6.77 15.33 -11.45
CA LEU A 313 -6.50 16.75 -11.25
C LEU A 313 -5.01 17.02 -10.99
N ARG A 314 -4.29 16.02 -10.47
CA ARG A 314 -2.84 16.10 -10.28
C ARG A 314 -2.06 16.22 -11.59
N TRP A 315 -2.67 15.89 -12.71
CA TRP A 315 -2.07 15.91 -14.05
C TRP A 315 -2.62 17.03 -14.95
N ALA A 316 -3.37 18.00 -14.38
CA ALA A 316 -3.89 19.16 -15.10
C ALA A 316 -3.46 20.47 -14.44
N SER A 317 -3.21 21.52 -15.24
CA SER A 317 -3.02 22.89 -14.76
C SER A 317 -4.10 23.78 -15.37
N PRO A 318 -5.20 24.05 -14.64
CA PRO A 318 -6.34 24.81 -15.18
C PRO A 318 -5.96 26.24 -15.61
N GLN A 319 -6.59 26.72 -16.68
CA GLN A 319 -6.54 28.11 -17.12
C GLN A 319 -7.96 28.68 -17.13
N SER A 320 -8.16 29.81 -16.43
CA SER A 320 -9.40 30.59 -16.54
C SER A 320 -9.22 31.67 -17.60
N ILE A 321 -10.12 31.73 -18.57
CA ILE A 321 -10.12 32.72 -19.64
C ILE A 321 -11.34 33.62 -19.45
N LYS A 322 -11.11 34.93 -19.36
CA LYS A 322 -12.15 35.94 -19.28
C LYS A 322 -12.08 36.81 -20.53
N GLU A 323 -13.15 36.82 -21.30
CA GLU A 323 -13.35 37.76 -22.40
C GLU A 323 -14.33 38.85 -21.96
N THR A 324 -13.97 40.11 -22.23
CA THR A 324 -14.83 41.26 -21.94
C THR A 324 -15.31 41.85 -23.26
N PHE A 325 -16.61 41.72 -23.53
CA PHE A 325 -17.22 42.18 -24.80
C PHE A 325 -17.41 43.70 -24.88
N VAL A 326 -17.43 44.39 -23.73
CA VAL A 326 -17.46 45.86 -23.66
C VAL A 326 -16.26 46.32 -22.82
N PRO A 327 -15.10 46.59 -23.45
CA PRO A 327 -13.89 46.99 -22.73
C PRO A 327 -14.06 48.31 -21.97
N LEU A 328 -13.32 48.44 -20.86
CA LEU A 328 -13.25 49.69 -20.10
C LEU A 328 -12.67 50.80 -21.00
N LYS A 329 -13.35 51.94 -21.05
CA LYS A 329 -12.89 53.15 -21.76
C LYS A 329 -12.37 54.24 -20.83
N GLU A 330 -12.64 54.10 -19.53
CA GLU A 330 -12.18 55.02 -18.49
C GLU A 330 -11.47 54.23 -17.38
N TRP A 331 -10.41 54.80 -16.82
CA TRP A 331 -9.65 54.23 -15.71
C TRP A 331 -10.20 54.66 -14.35
N SER A 332 -10.89 55.81 -14.31
CA SER A 332 -11.45 56.40 -13.11
C SER A 332 -12.67 55.63 -12.62
N TYR A 333 -12.84 55.62 -11.31
CA TYR A 333 -14.03 55.10 -10.68
C TYR A 333 -15.01 56.25 -10.38
N PRO A 334 -16.33 55.99 -10.34
CA PRO A 334 -17.34 57.04 -10.14
C PRO A 334 -17.16 57.91 -8.88
N TYR A 335 -16.48 57.42 -7.83
CA TYR A 335 -16.25 58.19 -6.59
C TYR A 335 -15.13 59.23 -6.71
N MET A 336 -14.32 59.19 -7.77
CA MET A 336 -13.15 60.05 -7.95
C MET A 336 -13.51 61.39 -8.61
N THR A 337 -14.67 61.47 -9.24
CA THR A 337 -15.22 62.67 -9.86
C THR A 337 -16.23 63.29 -8.91
N LYS A 338 -15.95 64.51 -8.44
CA LYS A 338 -16.89 65.35 -7.67
C LYS A 338 -17.95 65.96 -8.55
#